data_AF-A0A2A5AHZ6-F1
#
_entry.id   AF-A0A2A5AHZ6-F1
#
_cell.length_a   1.000
_cell.length_b   1.000
_cell.length_c   1.000
_cell.angle_alpha   90.00
_cell.angle_beta   90.00
_cell.angle_gamma   90.00
#
_symmetry.space_group_name_H-M   'P 1'
#
loop_
_entity.id
_entity.type
_entity.pdbx_description
1 polymer ?
#
loop_
_entity_poly.entity_id
_entity_poly.type
_entity_poly.pdbx_seq_one_letter_code
_entity_poly.pdbx_strand_id
1 'polypeptide(L)'
;MSIKVPFRFDDTALLWVVGDVYTQEECHQIVQEIESSKLESPQNKGFRDQDIVYFDKPKMANDLFERIKEDLPKKMGNLHLIGINTRLRMYRYNRGQKFTPHMDHWYSPDDSSITLLTVLVYLNDKFEGGQTHFMEQIEETVTPKTGSVAIFQHKIRHEGCEVIKGTKYAFRTDVIYGLFPKKNKKELIETIEKSKLKPIVKEKVCIQKKWWKFWL
;
A
#
# COMPACT_ATOMS: atom_id res chain seq x y z
N MET A 1 4.65 20.40 4.94
CA MET A 1 3.91 20.37 6.23
C MET A 1 3.45 18.94 6.36
N SER A 2 3.95 18.18 7.33
CA SER A 2 3.80 16.73 7.32
C SER A 2 2.33 16.30 7.32
N ILE A 3 2.01 15.35 6.45
CA ILE A 3 0.72 14.65 6.50
C ILE A 3 0.64 13.96 7.85
N LYS A 4 -0.33 14.37 8.67
CA LYS A 4 -0.84 13.48 9.72
C LYS A 4 -1.61 12.39 8.99
N VAL A 5 -1.02 11.20 8.93
CA VAL A 5 -1.69 10.00 8.43
C VAL A 5 -3.01 9.87 9.21
N PRO A 6 -4.18 9.72 8.54
CA PRO A 6 -5.39 9.36 9.27
C PRO A 6 -5.10 8.08 10.05
N PHE A 7 -5.45 8.07 11.33
CA PHE A 7 -5.12 6.94 12.19
C PHE A 7 -5.91 5.69 11.74
N ARG A 8 -5.52 4.50 12.21
CA ARG A 8 -6.14 3.22 11.83
C ARG A 8 -7.68 3.31 11.83
N PHE A 9 -8.27 3.11 10.66
CA PHE A 9 -9.70 2.88 10.38
C PHE A 9 -10.65 3.89 11.05
N ASP A 10 -11.19 4.84 10.28
CA ASP A 10 -12.17 5.81 10.82
C ASP A 10 -13.40 5.10 11.44
N ASP A 11 -13.87 4.02 10.80
CA ASP A 11 -14.85 3.07 11.37
C ASP A 11 -14.56 1.62 10.91
N THR A 12 -14.53 1.38 9.59
CA THR A 12 -14.43 0.04 8.98
C THR A 12 -13.12 -0.15 8.22
N ALA A 13 -12.49 -1.33 8.34
CA ALA A 13 -11.34 -1.71 7.53
C ALA A 13 -11.77 -2.11 6.11
N LEU A 14 -11.06 -1.61 5.08
CA LEU A 14 -11.45 -1.83 3.67
C LEU A 14 -10.70 -3.01 3.03
N LEU A 15 -11.45 -3.95 2.46
CA LEU A 15 -10.98 -5.02 1.55
C LEU A 15 -12.06 -5.25 0.49
N TRP A 16 -11.66 -5.31 -0.78
CA TRP A 16 -12.51 -5.73 -1.89
C TRP A 16 -11.68 -6.33 -3.03
N VAL A 17 -12.35 -6.95 -4.00
CA VAL A 17 -11.72 -7.54 -5.19
C VAL A 17 -12.41 -7.02 -6.44
N VAL A 18 -11.62 -6.47 -7.37
CA VAL A 18 -12.06 -6.11 -8.72
C VAL A 18 -11.74 -7.28 -9.66
N GLY A 19 -12.75 -7.81 -10.35
CA GLY A 19 -12.58 -8.91 -11.30
C GLY A 19 -12.09 -8.43 -12.67
N ASP A 20 -11.40 -9.30 -13.40
CA ASP A 20 -11.18 -9.22 -14.85
C ASP A 20 -10.55 -7.89 -15.34
N VAL A 21 -9.71 -7.27 -14.50
CA VAL A 21 -8.96 -6.02 -14.77
C VAL A 21 -7.88 -6.23 -15.82
N TYR A 22 -7.23 -7.39 -15.81
CA TYR A 22 -6.31 -7.83 -16.87
C TYR A 22 -6.84 -9.08 -17.56
N THR A 23 -6.65 -9.14 -18.88
CA THR A 23 -6.90 -10.35 -19.67
C THR A 23 -5.87 -11.44 -19.34
N GLN A 24 -6.18 -12.70 -19.68
CA GLN A 24 -5.24 -13.81 -19.52
C GLN A 24 -3.95 -13.61 -20.34
N GLU A 25 -4.04 -12.94 -21.50
CA GLU A 25 -2.90 -12.64 -22.36
C GLU A 25 -1.98 -11.57 -21.75
N GLU A 26 -2.54 -10.46 -21.27
CA GLU A 26 -1.77 -9.44 -20.53
C GLU A 26 -1.10 -10.06 -19.29
N CYS A 27 -1.82 -10.90 -18.54
CA CYS A 27 -1.26 -11.62 -17.41
C CYS A 27 -0.10 -12.53 -17.83
N HIS A 28 -0.24 -13.27 -18.94
CA HIS A 28 0.81 -14.16 -19.45
C HIS A 28 2.07 -13.38 -19.86
N GLN A 29 1.92 -12.24 -20.54
CA GLN A 29 3.04 -11.37 -20.92
C GLN A 29 3.79 -10.81 -19.70
N ILE A 30 3.06 -10.43 -18.64
CA ILE A 30 3.67 -9.98 -17.38
C ILE A 30 4.42 -11.15 -16.70
N VAL A 31 3.88 -12.37 -16.72
CA VAL A 31 4.59 -13.56 -16.20
C VAL A 31 5.87 -13.88 -16.98
N GLN A 32 5.87 -13.72 -18.31
CA GLN A 32 7.08 -13.87 -19.13
C GLN A 32 8.15 -12.82 -18.76
N GLU A 33 7.76 -11.58 -18.49
CA GLU A 33 8.69 -10.54 -18.00
C GLU A 33 9.25 -10.85 -16.60
N ILE A 34 8.46 -11.47 -15.72
CA ILE A 34 8.93 -11.92 -14.40
C ILE A 34 9.96 -13.05 -14.53
N GLU A 35 9.68 -14.07 -15.35
CA GLU A 35 10.57 -15.23 -15.53
C GLU A 35 11.86 -14.90 -16.30
N SER A 36 11.82 -13.93 -17.22
CA SER A 36 13.01 -13.47 -17.93
C SER A 36 13.89 -12.51 -17.11
N SER A 37 13.47 -12.13 -15.90
CA SER A 37 14.16 -11.17 -15.05
C SER A 37 15.11 -11.82 -14.04
N LYS A 38 16.11 -11.06 -13.61
CA LYS A 38 16.97 -11.44 -12.48
C LYS A 38 16.20 -11.29 -11.16
N LEU A 39 15.45 -12.32 -10.81
CA LEU A 39 14.72 -12.44 -9.56
C LEU A 39 15.66 -12.47 -8.34
N GLU A 40 15.26 -11.79 -7.27
CA GLU A 40 15.90 -11.80 -5.96
C GLU A 40 15.11 -12.69 -5.00
N SER A 41 15.67 -13.86 -4.63
CA SER A 41 15.15 -14.65 -3.51
C SER A 41 15.51 -13.98 -2.18
N PRO A 42 14.55 -13.70 -1.27
CA PRO A 42 14.82 -13.03 -0.02
C PRO A 42 15.80 -13.79 0.89
N GLN A 43 16.72 -13.05 1.51
CA GLN A 43 17.71 -13.61 2.44
C GLN A 43 17.08 -14.14 3.74
N ASN A 44 15.84 -13.75 4.07
CA ASN A 44 15.19 -14.03 5.35
C ASN A 44 13.92 -14.90 5.18
N LYS A 45 14.13 -16.14 4.70
CA LYS A 45 13.09 -17.12 4.37
C LYS A 45 12.12 -17.45 5.52
N GLY A 46 12.48 -17.19 6.78
CA GLY A 46 11.59 -17.40 7.92
C GLY A 46 10.41 -16.42 8.02
N PHE A 47 10.45 -15.30 7.28
CA PHE A 47 9.41 -14.26 7.30
C PHE A 47 8.77 -14.05 5.92
N ARG A 48 9.60 -14.01 4.87
CA ARG A 48 9.20 -13.81 3.48
C ARG A 48 10.16 -14.62 2.62
N ASP A 49 9.68 -15.56 1.82
CA ASP A 49 10.54 -16.44 1.03
C ASP A 49 10.34 -16.35 -0.49
N GLN A 50 9.28 -15.70 -0.97
CA GLN A 50 8.96 -15.61 -2.40
C GLN A 50 9.96 -14.76 -3.18
N ASP A 51 10.23 -15.15 -4.42
CA ASP A 51 11.14 -14.41 -5.29
C ASP A 51 10.52 -13.06 -5.71
N ILE A 52 11.35 -12.01 -5.82
CA ILE A 52 10.91 -10.63 -6.08
C ILE A 52 11.70 -10.02 -7.24
N VAL A 53 11.05 -9.20 -8.08
CA VAL A 53 11.72 -8.18 -8.91
C VAL A 53 10.97 -6.85 -8.81
N TYR A 54 11.71 -5.74 -8.85
CA TYR A 54 11.14 -4.38 -8.81
C TYR A 54 11.25 -3.73 -10.19
N PHE A 55 10.18 -3.08 -10.64
CA PHE A 55 10.19 -2.28 -11.86
C PHE A 55 9.52 -0.92 -11.65
N ASP A 56 10.14 0.14 -12.16
CA ASP A 56 9.53 1.47 -12.22
C ASP A 56 8.78 1.61 -13.56
N LYS A 57 7.47 1.34 -13.55
CA LYS A 57 6.61 1.16 -14.74
C LYS A 57 5.48 2.21 -14.80
N PRO A 58 5.78 3.49 -15.05
CA PRO A 58 4.78 4.56 -14.99
C PRO A 58 3.60 4.38 -15.95
N LYS A 59 3.83 3.83 -17.16
CA LYS A 59 2.74 3.53 -18.11
C LYS A 59 1.77 2.47 -17.57
N MET A 60 2.29 1.38 -17.00
CA MET A 60 1.50 0.28 -16.45
C MET A 60 0.76 0.69 -15.16
N ALA A 61 1.39 1.53 -14.32
CA ALA A 61 0.73 2.11 -13.16
C ALA A 61 -0.43 3.04 -13.55
N ASN A 62 -0.30 3.82 -14.63
CA ASN A 62 -1.38 4.67 -15.15
C ASN A 62 -2.50 3.84 -15.79
N ASP A 63 -2.16 2.82 -16.57
CA ASP A 63 -3.13 1.86 -17.14
C ASP A 63 -3.94 1.18 -16.02
N LEU A 64 -3.26 0.60 -15.02
CA LEU A 64 -3.91 0.01 -13.85
C LEU A 64 -4.82 1.00 -13.13
N PHE A 65 -4.34 2.24 -12.92
CA PHE A 65 -5.15 3.29 -12.30
C PHE A 65 -6.43 3.57 -13.09
N GLU A 66 -6.33 3.78 -14.40
CA GLU A 66 -7.49 4.06 -15.25
C GLU A 66 -8.51 2.92 -15.26
N ARG A 67 -8.09 1.67 -15.07
CA ARG A 67 -8.97 0.50 -14.97
C ARG A 67 -9.70 0.35 -13.63
N ILE A 68 -9.11 0.78 -12.51
CA ILE A 68 -9.68 0.57 -11.14
C ILE A 68 -10.11 1.86 -10.42
N LYS A 69 -9.87 3.05 -11.00
CA LYS A 69 -10.11 4.35 -10.35
C LYS A 69 -11.55 4.60 -9.91
N GLU A 70 -12.54 3.91 -10.47
CA GLU A 70 -13.94 4.04 -10.08
C GLU A 70 -14.30 3.18 -8.86
N ASP A 71 -13.61 2.04 -8.67
CA ASP A 71 -13.65 1.23 -7.46
C ASP A 71 -12.87 1.86 -6.29
N LEU A 72 -11.94 2.77 -6.57
CA LEU A 72 -11.12 3.44 -5.56
C LEU A 72 -11.87 4.59 -4.85
N PRO A 73 -11.84 4.66 -3.50
CA PRO A 73 -12.36 5.80 -2.75
C PRO A 73 -11.74 7.11 -3.25
N LYS A 74 -12.56 8.02 -3.78
CA LYS A 74 -12.07 9.31 -4.32
C LYS A 74 -11.41 10.21 -3.26
N LYS A 75 -11.68 9.94 -1.97
CA LYS A 75 -11.03 10.54 -0.80
C LYS A 75 -10.82 9.51 0.31
N MET A 76 -9.85 9.75 1.17
CA MET A 76 -9.66 9.10 2.47
C MET A 76 -9.37 10.20 3.50
N GLY A 77 -10.34 10.49 4.37
CA GLY A 77 -10.34 11.72 5.17
C GLY A 77 -10.19 12.98 4.32
N ASN A 78 -9.22 13.83 4.64
CA ASN A 78 -8.91 15.05 3.87
C ASN A 78 -8.03 14.81 2.63
N LEU A 79 -7.51 13.59 2.44
CA LEU A 79 -6.65 13.24 1.32
C LEU A 79 -7.51 12.80 0.12
N HIS A 80 -7.14 13.22 -1.07
CA HIS A 80 -7.83 12.91 -2.32
C HIS A 80 -7.02 11.89 -3.12
N LEU A 81 -7.72 11.08 -3.93
CA LEU A 81 -7.11 10.10 -4.81
C LEU A 81 -6.19 10.79 -5.85
N ILE A 82 -4.96 10.32 -6.00
CA ILE A 82 -3.97 10.87 -6.96
C ILE A 82 -3.65 9.87 -8.08
N GLY A 83 -3.45 8.59 -7.75
CA GLY A 83 -3.01 7.60 -8.72
C GLY A 83 -2.42 6.35 -8.07
N ILE A 84 -1.59 5.63 -8.83
CA ILE A 84 -0.92 4.38 -8.42
C ILE A 84 0.60 4.60 -8.35
N ASN A 85 1.25 3.97 -7.37
CA ASN A 85 2.70 3.99 -7.24
C ASN A 85 3.36 3.33 -8.48
N THR A 86 4.31 4.05 -9.10
CA THR A 86 4.97 3.60 -10.33
C THR A 86 5.96 2.46 -10.10
N ARG A 87 6.43 2.26 -8.85
CA ARG A 87 7.33 1.17 -8.46
C ARG A 87 6.54 -0.10 -8.14
N LEU A 88 6.38 -0.94 -9.16
CA LEU A 88 5.73 -2.25 -9.05
C LEU A 88 6.67 -3.26 -8.40
N ARG A 89 6.12 -4.12 -7.53
CA ARG A 89 6.82 -5.24 -6.89
C ARG A 89 6.25 -6.53 -7.45
N MET A 90 6.93 -7.16 -8.40
CA MET A 90 6.48 -8.44 -8.97
C MET A 90 6.95 -9.60 -8.09
N TYR A 91 6.15 -10.66 -8.01
CA TYR A 91 6.38 -11.81 -7.15
C TYR A 91 6.21 -13.15 -7.86
N ARG A 92 7.04 -14.12 -7.49
CA ARG A 92 6.89 -15.54 -7.82
C ARG A 92 6.96 -16.40 -6.55
N TYR A 93 5.92 -17.19 -6.31
CA TYR A 93 5.82 -18.16 -5.23
C TYR A 93 5.79 -19.57 -5.84
N ASN A 94 6.90 -20.28 -5.79
CA ASN A 94 6.97 -21.71 -6.12
C ASN A 94 6.39 -22.56 -4.98
N ARG A 95 6.26 -23.87 -5.22
CA ARG A 95 5.82 -24.83 -4.20
C ARG A 95 6.60 -24.69 -2.88
N GLY A 96 5.88 -24.55 -1.78
CA GLY A 96 6.41 -24.35 -0.42
C GLY A 96 6.71 -22.89 -0.05
N GLN A 97 6.67 -21.94 -0.99
CA GLN A 97 6.86 -20.51 -0.70
C GLN A 97 5.57 -19.84 -0.19
N LYS A 98 5.73 -18.90 0.74
CA LYS A 98 4.69 -18.11 1.43
C LYS A 98 5.23 -16.77 1.94
N PHE A 99 4.31 -15.88 2.32
CA PHE A 99 4.65 -14.64 3.01
C PHE A 99 3.84 -14.52 4.30
N THR A 100 4.52 -14.70 5.43
CA THR A 100 3.93 -14.87 6.77
C THR A 100 3.06 -13.68 7.25
N PRO A 101 2.21 -13.84 8.29
CA PRO A 101 1.25 -12.83 8.74
C PRO A 101 1.87 -11.49 9.12
N HIS A 102 1.67 -10.49 8.26
CA HIS A 102 2.28 -9.16 8.34
C HIS A 102 1.25 -8.06 8.04
N MET A 103 1.67 -6.80 8.13
CA MET A 103 0.88 -5.64 7.73
C MET A 103 1.68 -4.79 6.76
N ASP A 104 1.05 -4.30 5.69
CA ASP A 104 1.71 -3.36 4.80
C ASP A 104 1.92 -1.99 5.43
N HIS A 105 2.91 -1.24 4.92
CA HIS A 105 3.34 0.05 5.43
C HIS A 105 3.12 1.18 4.41
N TRP A 106 2.63 2.31 4.91
CA TRP A 106 2.57 3.57 4.18
C TRP A 106 3.94 3.97 3.64
N TYR A 107 3.94 4.54 2.45
CA TYR A 107 5.06 5.20 1.80
C TYR A 107 4.63 6.60 1.39
N SER A 108 5.48 7.61 1.61
CA SER A 108 5.26 8.97 1.11
C SER A 108 6.17 9.24 -0.07
N PRO A 109 5.63 9.38 -1.30
CA PRO A 109 6.38 9.83 -2.47
C PRO A 109 6.92 11.26 -2.31
N ASP A 110 6.15 12.13 -1.63
CA ASP A 110 6.51 13.53 -1.37
C ASP A 110 5.84 14.07 -0.10
N ASP A 111 6.23 15.29 0.31
CA ASP A 111 5.71 16.05 1.47
C ASP A 111 4.17 16.18 1.54
N SER A 112 3.48 16.01 0.41
CA SER A 112 2.05 16.21 0.20
C SER A 112 1.28 14.97 -0.29
N SER A 113 1.95 13.80 -0.38
CA SER A 113 1.32 12.53 -0.73
C SER A 113 1.73 11.34 0.17
N ILE A 114 0.87 10.31 0.24
CA ILE A 114 1.05 9.09 1.02
C ILE A 114 0.26 7.93 0.41
N THR A 115 0.75 6.70 0.56
CA THR A 115 0.01 5.49 0.18
C THR A 115 -0.81 4.91 1.33
N LEU A 116 -2.08 4.61 1.06
CA LEU A 116 -3.06 4.18 2.08
C LEU A 116 -3.70 2.81 1.80
N LEU A 117 -3.68 2.37 0.53
CA LEU A 117 -4.23 1.09 0.10
C LEU A 117 -3.15 0.30 -0.65
N THR A 118 -3.07 -1.00 -0.42
CA THR A 118 -2.34 -1.95 -1.24
C THR A 118 -3.20 -2.39 -2.42
N VAL A 119 -2.58 -2.56 -3.59
CA VAL A 119 -3.18 -3.13 -4.79
C VAL A 119 -2.38 -4.38 -5.15
N LEU A 120 -3.00 -5.54 -5.07
CA LEU A 120 -2.40 -6.86 -5.33
C LEU A 120 -3.10 -7.53 -6.51
N VAL A 121 -2.40 -7.59 -7.64
CA VAL A 121 -2.89 -8.17 -8.90
C VAL A 121 -2.46 -9.64 -8.99
N TYR A 122 -3.39 -10.54 -9.29
CA TYR A 122 -3.12 -11.96 -9.47
C TYR A 122 -2.94 -12.30 -10.96
N LEU A 123 -1.76 -12.83 -11.31
CA LEU A 123 -1.37 -13.06 -12.71
C LEU A 123 -1.64 -14.50 -13.19
N ASN A 124 -1.99 -15.41 -12.28
CA ASN A 124 -2.52 -16.73 -12.61
C ASN A 124 -3.37 -17.29 -11.46
N ASP A 125 -4.03 -18.42 -11.72
CA ASP A 125 -4.85 -19.20 -10.77
C ASP A 125 -4.59 -20.73 -10.86
N LYS A 126 -3.76 -21.19 -11.80
CA LYS A 126 -3.48 -22.62 -12.05
C LYS A 126 -2.47 -23.21 -11.06
N PHE A 127 -2.73 -23.05 -9.77
CA PHE A 127 -1.95 -23.58 -8.65
C PHE A 127 -2.87 -24.04 -7.50
N GLU A 128 -2.30 -24.62 -6.45
CA GLU A 128 -3.01 -25.10 -5.27
C GLU A 128 -2.47 -24.40 -4.02
N GLY A 129 -3.32 -24.08 -3.06
CA GLY A 129 -2.98 -23.17 -1.96
C GLY A 129 -2.80 -21.73 -2.47
N GLY A 130 -1.84 -20.99 -1.91
CA GLY A 130 -1.46 -19.67 -2.43
C GLY A 130 -2.53 -18.58 -2.28
N GLN A 131 -3.52 -18.73 -1.39
CA GLN A 131 -4.51 -17.68 -1.12
C GLN A 131 -3.86 -16.41 -0.53
N THR A 132 -4.66 -15.35 -0.37
CA THR A 132 -4.31 -14.22 0.50
C THR A 132 -5.36 -14.12 1.60
N HIS A 133 -4.97 -14.55 2.80
CA HIS A 133 -5.81 -14.64 3.98
C HIS A 133 -5.61 -13.41 4.87
N PHE A 134 -6.72 -12.78 5.25
CA PHE A 134 -6.81 -11.59 6.10
C PHE A 134 -7.31 -12.00 7.49
N MET A 135 -6.76 -11.34 8.51
CA MET A 135 -7.00 -11.65 9.93
C MET A 135 -6.97 -10.38 10.80
N GLU A 136 -7.36 -10.51 12.07
CA GLU A 136 -7.41 -9.47 13.12
C GLU A 136 -8.37 -8.28 12.86
N GLN A 137 -8.23 -7.57 11.74
CA GLN A 137 -9.03 -6.38 11.40
C GLN A 137 -10.14 -6.69 10.38
N ILE A 138 -9.95 -7.74 9.58
CA ILE A 138 -10.93 -8.35 8.68
C ILE A 138 -10.63 -9.85 8.72
N GLU A 139 -11.64 -10.70 8.84
CA GLU A 139 -11.50 -12.16 8.80
C GLU A 139 -12.07 -12.65 7.46
N GLU A 140 -11.21 -12.82 6.45
CA GLU A 140 -11.61 -13.08 5.06
C GLU A 140 -10.48 -13.77 4.28
N THR A 141 -10.76 -14.44 3.16
CA THR A 141 -9.74 -15.12 2.34
C THR A 141 -9.97 -14.92 0.85
N VAL A 142 -9.13 -14.09 0.22
CA VAL A 142 -9.16 -13.89 -1.23
C VAL A 142 -8.47 -15.06 -1.92
N THR A 143 -9.25 -15.83 -2.68
CA THR A 143 -8.75 -16.83 -3.62
C THR A 143 -8.32 -16.15 -4.92
N PRO A 144 -7.06 -16.33 -5.39
CA PRO A 144 -6.59 -15.75 -6.65
C PRO A 144 -7.38 -16.23 -7.87
N LYS A 145 -7.79 -15.29 -8.73
CA LYS A 145 -8.29 -15.52 -10.09
C LYS A 145 -7.39 -14.75 -11.06
N THR A 146 -7.00 -15.34 -12.19
CA THR A 146 -6.19 -14.66 -13.22
C THR A 146 -6.86 -13.34 -13.61
N GLY A 147 -6.12 -12.23 -13.56
CA GLY A 147 -6.60 -10.91 -13.96
C GLY A 147 -7.39 -10.15 -12.90
N SER A 148 -7.66 -10.75 -11.74
CA SER A 148 -8.32 -10.07 -10.61
C SER A 148 -7.35 -9.29 -9.73
N VAL A 149 -7.88 -8.30 -9.01
CA VAL A 149 -7.11 -7.37 -8.18
C VAL A 149 -7.74 -7.28 -6.80
N ALA A 150 -7.02 -7.71 -5.76
CA ALA A 150 -7.37 -7.42 -4.38
C ALA A 150 -6.90 -6.01 -4.02
N ILE A 151 -7.80 -5.19 -3.48
CA ILE A 151 -7.52 -3.84 -3.00
C ILE A 151 -7.88 -3.80 -1.51
N PHE A 152 -6.93 -3.39 -0.67
CA PHE A 152 -7.14 -3.38 0.78
C PHE A 152 -6.34 -2.31 1.49
N GLN A 153 -6.82 -1.85 2.64
CA GLN A 153 -6.19 -0.79 3.40
C GLN A 153 -4.88 -1.24 4.07
N HIS A 154 -3.89 -0.34 4.07
CA HIS A 154 -2.67 -0.52 4.87
C HIS A 154 -3.01 -0.70 6.36
N LYS A 155 -2.22 -1.49 7.07
CA LYS A 155 -2.44 -1.89 8.48
C LYS A 155 -3.59 -2.88 8.74
N ILE A 156 -4.16 -3.50 7.72
CA ILE A 156 -4.84 -4.79 7.83
C ILE A 156 -3.79 -5.91 7.83
N ARG A 157 -3.92 -6.87 8.75
CA ARG A 157 -3.03 -8.03 8.82
C ARG A 157 -3.45 -9.10 7.82
N HIS A 158 -2.47 -9.63 7.11
CA HIS A 158 -2.69 -10.66 6.11
C HIS A 158 -1.43 -11.49 5.87
N GLU A 159 -1.61 -12.65 5.23
CA GLU A 159 -0.53 -13.48 4.71
C GLU A 159 -0.75 -13.85 3.25
N GLY A 160 0.33 -14.19 2.55
CA GLY A 160 0.26 -14.99 1.33
C GLY A 160 0.44 -16.45 1.72
N CYS A 161 -0.63 -17.24 1.66
CA CYS A 161 -0.63 -18.63 2.09
C CYS A 161 0.32 -19.49 1.24
N GLU A 162 0.69 -20.66 1.76
CA GLU A 162 1.65 -21.56 1.10
C GLU A 162 1.14 -22.09 -0.24
N VAL A 163 1.99 -22.06 -1.27
CA VAL A 163 1.71 -22.72 -2.56
C VAL A 163 1.98 -24.22 -2.42
N ILE A 164 0.92 -25.02 -2.42
CA ILE A 164 0.97 -26.48 -2.23
C ILE A 164 1.44 -27.19 -3.51
N LYS A 165 1.08 -26.64 -4.69
CA LYS A 165 1.36 -27.21 -6.02
C LYS A 165 1.35 -26.12 -7.09
N GLY A 166 2.25 -26.24 -8.07
CA GLY A 166 2.44 -25.22 -9.12
C GLY A 166 3.24 -24.02 -8.65
N THR A 167 3.04 -22.88 -9.33
CA THR A 167 3.71 -21.60 -9.03
C THR A 167 2.69 -20.47 -9.17
N LYS A 168 2.58 -19.62 -8.14
CA LYS A 168 1.75 -18.41 -8.12
C LYS A 168 2.56 -17.19 -8.56
N TYR A 169 2.01 -16.39 -9.46
CA TYR A 169 2.52 -15.10 -9.87
C TYR A 169 1.55 -13.98 -9.48
N ALA A 170 2.09 -12.89 -8.99
CA ALA A 170 1.33 -11.70 -8.62
C ALA A 170 2.21 -10.46 -8.74
N PHE A 171 1.61 -9.27 -8.78
CA PHE A 171 2.35 -8.05 -8.50
C PHE A 171 1.62 -7.12 -7.56
N ARG A 172 2.40 -6.28 -6.87
CA ARG A 172 1.88 -5.38 -5.85
C ARG A 172 2.37 -3.96 -6.06
N THR A 173 1.42 -3.04 -5.99
CA THR A 173 1.64 -1.60 -5.91
C THR A 173 0.74 -1.01 -4.83
N ASP A 174 0.74 0.31 -4.67
CA ASP A 174 0.09 1.02 -3.59
C ASP A 174 -0.66 2.26 -4.15
N VAL A 175 -1.87 2.55 -3.69
CA VAL A 175 -2.67 3.72 -4.12
C VAL A 175 -2.17 4.98 -3.41
N ILE A 176 -1.83 6.00 -4.19
CA ILE A 176 -1.37 7.30 -3.70
C ILE A 176 -2.56 8.23 -3.47
N TYR A 177 -2.59 8.80 -2.27
CA TYR A 177 -3.51 9.85 -1.83
C TYR A 177 -2.71 11.11 -1.44
N GLY A 178 -3.30 12.30 -1.54
CA GLY A 178 -2.62 13.53 -1.13
C GLY A 178 -3.55 14.74 -0.96
N LEU A 179 -2.98 15.86 -0.54
CA LEU A 179 -3.76 17.07 -0.26
C LEU A 179 -4.13 17.79 -1.58
N PHE A 180 -5.43 18.02 -1.80
CA PHE A 180 -5.95 18.72 -2.98
C PHE A 180 -6.78 19.97 -2.60
N PRO A 181 -6.60 21.11 -3.29
CA PRO A 181 -5.50 21.41 -4.21
C PRO A 181 -4.13 21.23 -3.53
N LYS A 182 -3.04 21.16 -4.29
CA LYS A 182 -1.69 21.36 -3.74
C LYS A 182 -1.59 22.81 -3.24
N LYS A 183 -2.16 23.08 -2.05
CA LYS A 183 -2.29 24.43 -1.50
C LYS A 183 -0.91 25.03 -1.39
N ASN A 184 -0.67 26.08 -2.17
CA ASN A 184 0.58 26.81 -2.07
C ASN A 184 0.70 27.36 -0.64
N LYS A 185 1.93 27.43 -0.11
CA LYS A 185 2.21 27.74 1.32
C LYS A 185 1.41 28.95 1.84
N LYS A 186 1.16 29.95 0.98
CA LYS A 186 0.31 31.12 1.22
C LYS A 186 -1.16 30.78 1.53
N GLU A 187 -1.82 29.97 0.70
CA GLU A 187 -3.23 29.58 0.89
C GLU A 187 -3.42 28.74 2.15
N LEU A 188 -2.41 27.94 2.51
CA LEU A 188 -2.39 27.13 3.72
C LEU A 188 -2.29 28.01 4.98
N ILE A 189 -1.46 29.06 4.94
CA ILE A 189 -1.36 30.09 5.99
C ILE A 189 -2.69 30.84 6.12
N GLU A 190 -3.24 31.36 5.01
CA GLU A 190 -4.54 32.06 5.03
C GLU A 190 -5.67 31.16 5.57
N THR A 191 -5.66 29.86 5.25
CA THR A 191 -6.65 28.91 5.79
C THR A 191 -6.54 28.80 7.31
N ILE A 192 -5.31 28.73 7.85
CA ILE A 192 -5.06 28.65 9.30
C ILE A 192 -5.50 29.95 9.99
N GLU A 193 -5.11 31.11 9.48
CA GLU A 193 -5.47 32.42 10.02
C GLU A 193 -6.99 32.65 10.03
N LYS A 194 -7.68 32.27 8.94
CA LYS A 194 -9.14 32.37 8.82
C LYS A 194 -9.89 31.37 9.71
N SER A 195 -9.27 30.25 10.11
CA SER A 195 -9.93 29.17 10.89
C SER A 195 -10.26 29.51 12.35
N LYS A 196 -9.63 30.55 12.93
CA LYS A 196 -9.78 30.96 14.35
C LYS A 196 -9.55 29.85 15.40
N LEU A 197 -8.87 28.75 15.05
CA LEU A 197 -8.49 27.70 16.00
C LEU A 197 -7.43 28.21 16.99
N LYS A 198 -7.89 28.78 18.12
CA LYS A 198 -7.01 29.13 19.25
C LYS A 198 -6.30 27.86 19.75
N PRO A 199 -4.97 27.89 20.00
CA PRO A 199 -4.27 26.74 20.54
C PRO A 199 -4.78 26.41 21.95
N ILE A 200 -5.12 25.16 22.19
CA ILE A 200 -5.48 24.67 23.53
C ILE A 200 -4.20 24.52 24.36
N VAL A 201 -3.81 25.60 25.02
CA VAL A 201 -2.73 25.58 26.01
C VAL A 201 -3.27 24.97 27.31
N LYS A 202 -2.81 23.78 27.66
CA LYS A 202 -2.90 23.26 29.03
C LYS A 202 -1.61 23.62 29.77
N GLU A 203 -1.74 24.30 30.91
CA GLU A 203 -0.60 24.78 31.71
C GLU A 203 -0.14 23.78 32.80
N LYS A 204 1.19 23.65 32.97
CA LYS A 204 1.97 23.38 34.22
C LYS A 204 1.68 22.02 34.92
N VAL A 205 2.64 21.32 35.56
CA VAL A 205 3.37 21.53 36.84
C VAL A 205 4.36 20.32 36.96
N CYS A 206 5.57 20.28 37.55
CA CYS A 206 6.46 21.18 38.31
C CYS A 206 7.95 20.84 37.95
N ILE A 207 8.87 21.79 37.76
CA ILE A 207 9.91 22.26 38.72
C ILE A 207 10.90 21.21 39.30
N GLN A 208 12.17 21.30 38.88
CA GLN A 208 13.40 21.67 39.65
C GLN A 208 14.44 22.15 38.59
N LYS A 209 15.11 23.33 38.61
CA LYS A 209 15.99 24.02 39.60
C LYS A 209 17.27 23.19 39.88
N LYS A 210 18.53 23.64 39.66
CA LYS A 210 19.12 25.00 39.44
C LYS A 210 20.45 25.03 38.61
N TRP A 211 20.62 26.09 37.77
CA TRP A 211 21.79 27.02 37.62
C TRP A 211 23.20 26.62 37.09
N TRP A 212 23.87 27.62 36.47
CA TRP A 212 25.29 27.75 35.97
C TRP A 212 25.61 27.12 34.58
N LYS A 213 26.50 27.66 33.71
CA LYS A 213 27.19 28.98 33.59
C LYS A 213 27.84 29.17 32.18
N PHE A 214 27.70 30.36 31.56
CA PHE A 214 28.63 31.07 30.65
C PHE A 214 29.21 30.42 29.35
N TRP A 215 29.91 31.27 28.56
CA TRP A 215 30.51 31.08 27.23
C TRP A 215 29.49 31.01 26.07
N LEU A 216 29.55 31.84 25.02
CA LEU A 216 30.43 32.99 24.71
C LEU A 216 29.58 34.21 24.32
#